data_AF-A0A9X8VJW9-F1
#
_entry.id   AF-A0A9X8VJW9-F1
#
_cell.length_a   1.000
_cell.length_b   1.000
_cell.length_c   1.000
_cell.angle_alpha   90.00
_cell.angle_beta   90.00
_cell.angle_gamma   90.00
#
_symmetry.space_group_name_H-M   'P 1'
#
loop_
_entity.id
_entity.type
_entity.pdbx_description
1 polymer ?
#
loop_
_entity_poly.entity_id
_entity_poly.type
_entity_poly.pdbx_seq_one_letter_code
_entity_poly.pdbx_strand_id
1 'polypeptide(L)' 'LAKDLQQAPAASEEKMSVLRVMRMTEDASGRSIPLVEQYMAWRWQKAFPEQGLVQQQLMQHLDYALRHTDWH' A
#
# COMPACT_ATOMS: atom_id res chain seq x y z
N LEU A 1 0.09 2.79 6.82
CA LEU A 1 -0.47 3.86 5.96
C LEU A 1 -0.75 5.14 6.75
N ALA A 2 -1.35 5.08 7.94
CA ALA A 2 -1.58 6.28 8.79
C ALA A 2 -0.33 7.15 9.03
N LYS A 3 0.84 6.54 9.23
CA LYS A 3 2.12 7.28 9.34
C LYS A 3 2.46 8.07 8.07
N ASP A 4 2.24 7.51 6.88
CA ASP A 4 2.52 8.21 5.61
C ASP A 4 1.54 9.35 5.39
N LEU A 5 0.29 9.16 5.79
CA LEU A 5 -0.74 10.18 5.71
C LEU A 5 -0.40 11.41 6.57
N GLN A 6 0.23 11.18 7.74
CA GLN A 6 0.70 12.24 8.63
C GLN A 6 1.97 12.92 8.12
N GLN A 7 2.84 12.19 7.42
CA GLN A 7 4.11 12.72 6.90
C GLN A 7 3.98 13.39 5.53
N ALA A 8 2.94 13.07 4.75
CA ALA A 8 2.70 13.69 3.46
C ALA A 8 2.33 15.18 3.62
N PRO A 9 2.89 16.08 2.79
CA PRO A 9 2.54 17.50 2.82
C PRO A 9 1.03 17.74 2.68
N ALA A 10 0.51 18.80 3.31
CA ALA A 10 -0.90 19.16 3.18
C ALA A 10 -1.24 19.47 1.71
N ALA A 11 -2.39 18.96 1.24
CA ALA A 11 -2.86 19.11 -0.15
C ALA A 11 -1.90 18.60 -1.24
N SER A 12 -1.04 17.62 -0.95
CA SER A 12 -0.16 16.99 -1.95
C SER A 12 -0.79 15.76 -2.61
N GLU A 13 -0.32 15.45 -3.84
CA GLU A 13 -0.65 14.20 -4.53
C GLU A 13 -0.22 12.96 -3.73
N GLU A 14 0.88 13.05 -2.96
CA GLU A 14 1.33 11.97 -2.07
C GLU A 14 0.30 11.69 -0.97
N LYS A 15 -0.31 12.73 -0.39
CA LYS A 15 -1.35 12.54 0.63
C LYS A 15 -2.59 11.86 0.03
N MET A 16 -2.94 12.24 -1.20
CA MET A 16 -4.05 11.64 -1.93
C MET A 16 -3.80 10.19 -2.32
N SER A 17 -2.56 9.84 -2.70
CA SER A 17 -2.20 8.46 -3.03
C SER A 17 -2.27 7.55 -1.80
N VAL A 18 -1.81 8.02 -0.63
CA VAL A 18 -1.92 7.29 0.64
C VAL A 18 -3.39 7.02 0.98
N LEU A 19 -4.25 8.05 0.92
CA LEU A 19 -5.69 7.90 1.20
C LEU A 19 -6.37 6.92 0.25
N ARG A 20 -6.03 6.97 -1.03
CA ARG A 20 -6.57 6.07 -2.04
C ARG A 20 -6.21 4.62 -1.73
N VAL A 21 -4.94 4.36 -1.40
CA VAL A 21 -4.47 3.01 -1.06
C VAL A 21 -5.12 2.51 0.23
N MET A 22 -5.28 3.35 1.26
CA MET A 22 -6.01 3.00 2.48
C MET A 22 -7.43 2.55 2.18
N ARG A 23 -8.16 3.34 1.36
CA ARG A 23 -9.51 2.97 0.96
C ARG A 23 -9.53 1.65 0.17
N MET A 24 -8.59 1.45 -0.76
CA MET A 24 -8.52 0.21 -1.56
C MET A 24 -8.17 -1.02 -0.72
N THR A 25 -7.46 -0.86 0.41
CA THR A 25 -7.21 -1.96 1.34
C THR A 25 -8.44 -2.31 2.17
N GLU A 26 -9.30 -1.34 2.48
CA GLU A 26 -10.50 -1.51 3.32
C GLU A 26 -11.75 -1.91 2.52
N ASP A 27 -11.89 -1.40 1.29
CA ASP A 27 -13.07 -1.59 0.43
C ASP A 27 -12.67 -2.23 -0.90
N ALA A 28 -13.09 -3.48 -1.10
CA ALA A 28 -12.80 -4.25 -2.31
C ALA A 28 -13.50 -3.70 -3.56
N SER A 29 -14.64 -3.00 -3.43
CA SER A 29 -15.44 -2.55 -4.57
C SER A 29 -14.74 -1.52 -5.47
N GLY A 30 -13.73 -0.84 -4.95
CA GLY A 30 -12.90 0.14 -5.67
C GLY A 30 -11.41 -0.22 -5.74
N ARG A 31 -11.03 -1.46 -5.41
CA ARG A 31 -9.64 -1.89 -5.28
C ARG A 31 -8.96 -2.02 -6.64
N SER A 32 -7.87 -1.28 -6.83
CA SER A 32 -6.92 -1.53 -7.91
C SER A 32 -5.68 -2.21 -7.33
N ILE A 33 -5.57 -3.53 -7.51
CA ILE A 33 -4.44 -4.33 -7.03
C ILE A 33 -3.09 -3.73 -7.50
N PRO A 34 -2.90 -3.41 -8.79
CA PRO A 34 -1.63 -2.86 -9.26
C PRO A 34 -1.24 -1.53 -8.61
N LEU A 35 -2.21 -0.66 -8.32
CA LEU A 35 -1.95 0.62 -7.66
C LEU A 35 -1.53 0.43 -6.19
N VAL A 36 -2.19 -0.49 -5.48
CA VAL A 36 -1.84 -0.82 -4.09
C VAL A 36 -0.45 -1.45 -4.03
N GLU A 37 -0.17 -2.41 -4.91
CA GLU A 37 1.14 -3.06 -5.02
C GLU A 37 2.26 -2.07 -5.33
N GLN A 38 2.08 -1.20 -6.31
CA GLN A 38 3.07 -0.20 -6.68
C GLN A 38 3.39 0.76 -5.51
N TYR A 39 2.36 1.24 -4.82
CA TYR A 39 2.56 2.13 -3.67
C TYR A 39 3.27 1.41 -2.52
N MET A 40 2.86 0.17 -2.21
CA MET A 40 3.45 -0.60 -1.12
C MET A 40 4.89 -1.01 -1.43
N ALA A 41 5.22 -1.33 -2.68
CA ALA A 41 6.58 -1.57 -3.12
C ALA A 41 7.48 -0.36 -2.88
N TRP A 42 7.07 0.84 -3.31
CA TRP A 42 7.79 2.10 -3.06
C TRP A 42 7.97 2.35 -1.56
N ARG A 43 6.92 2.13 -0.77
CA ARG A 43 6.94 2.30 0.68
C ARG A 43 7.94 1.35 1.35
N TRP A 44 7.92 0.07 0.99
CA TRP A 44 8.79 -0.94 1.59
C TRP A 44 10.23 -0.83 1.14
N GLN A 45 10.49 -0.35 -0.06
CA GLN A 45 11.84 -0.01 -0.49
C GLN A 45 12.48 1.04 0.42
N LYS A 46 11.71 2.06 0.84
CA LYS A 46 12.18 3.09 1.79
C LYS A 46 12.30 2.58 3.22
N ALA A 47 11.41 1.69 3.65
CA ALA A 47 11.38 1.18 5.03
C ALA A 47 12.38 0.06 5.30
N PHE A 48 12.70 -0.75 4.28
CA PHE A 48 13.55 -1.93 4.36
C PHE A 48 14.65 -1.89 3.27
N PRO A 49 15.55 -0.89 3.29
CA PRO A 49 16.62 -0.79 2.31
C PRO A 49 17.51 -2.04 2.37
N GLU A 50 17.95 -2.53 1.21
CA GLU A 50 18.80 -3.72 1.03
C GLU A 50 18.20 -5.07 1.49
N GLN A 51 16.97 -5.08 1.99
CA GLN A 51 16.29 -6.29 2.46
C GLN A 51 15.37 -6.87 1.38
N GLY A 52 15.94 -7.26 0.24
CA GLY A 52 15.18 -7.75 -0.92
C GLY A 52 14.27 -8.94 -0.61
N LEU A 53 14.73 -9.89 0.21
CA LEU A 53 13.93 -11.04 0.64
C LEU A 53 12.68 -10.64 1.44
N VAL A 54 12.83 -9.68 2.35
CA VAL A 54 11.72 -9.15 3.14
C VAL A 54 10.71 -8.45 2.24
N GLN A 55 11.18 -7.63 1.30
CA GLN A 55 10.31 -6.95 0.33
C GLN A 55 9.53 -7.96 -0.53
N GLN A 56 10.16 -9.05 -0.99
CA GLN A 56 9.49 -10.11 -1.74
C GLN A 56 8.40 -10.81 -0.92
N GLN A 57 8.69 -11.18 0.34
CA GLN A 57 7.71 -11.82 1.22
C GLN A 57 6.52 -10.89 1.49
N LEU A 58 6.78 -9.61 1.75
CA LEU A 58 5.74 -8.60 1.96
C LEU A 58 4.83 -8.44 0.72
N MET A 59 5.40 -8.44 -0.49
CA MET A 59 4.63 -8.41 -1.73
C MET A 59 3.78 -9.67 -1.92
N GLN A 60 4.30 -10.86 -1.61
CA GLN A 60 3.52 -12.11 -1.69
C GLN A 60 2.33 -12.11 -0.73
N HIS A 61 2.54 -11.67 0.52
CA HIS A 61 1.46 -11.56 1.50
C HIS A 61 0.41 -10.52 1.09
N LEU A 62 0.85 -9.40 0.49
CA LEU A 62 -0.04 -8.36 -0.01
C LEU A 62 -0.92 -8.87 -1.15
N ASP A 63 -0.34 -9.50 -2.17
CA ASP A 63 -1.10 -10.07 -3.30
C ASP A 63 -2.14 -11.08 -2.81
N TYR A 64 -1.75 -11.97 -1.89
CA TYR A 64 -2.67 -12.94 -1.30
C TYR A 64 -3.84 -12.24 -0.59
N ALA A 65 -3.56 -11.28 0.30
CA ALA A 65 -4.60 -10.56 1.04
C ALA A 65 -5.53 -9.77 0.11
N LEU A 66 -4.99 -9.08 -0.89
CA LEU A 66 -5.80 -8.29 -1.83
C LEU A 66 -6.73 -9.15 -2.69
N ARG A 67 -6.39 -10.42 -2.92
CA ARG A 67 -7.22 -11.36 -3.71
C ARG A 67 -8.22 -12.15 -2.88
N HIS A 68 -7.97 -12.33 -1.58
CA HIS A 68 -8.74 -13.27 -0.75
C HIS A 68 -9.41 -12.61 0.45
N THR A 69 -9.31 -11.29 0.62
CA THR A 69 -9.99 -10.58 1.71
C THR A 69 -10.95 -9.52 1.17
N ASP A 70 -12.23 -9.87 1.20
CA ASP A 70 -13.35 -8.94 1.15
C ASP A 70 -13.71 -8.61 2.60
N TRP A 71 -13.28 -7.43 3.05
CA TRP A 71 -13.66 -6.92 4.36
C TRP A 71 -15.08 -6.37 4.21
N HIS A 72 -16.08 -7.19 4.53
CA HIS A 72 -17.50 -6.82 4.55
C HIS A 72 -17.95 -6.35 5.93
#